data_AF-A0A1Y3BE48-F1
#
_entry.id   AF-A0A1Y3BE48-F1
#
_cell.length_a   1.000
_cell.length_b   1.000
_cell.length_c   1.000
_cell.angle_alpha   90.00
_cell.angle_beta   90.00
_cell.angle_gamma   90.00
#
_symmetry.space_group_name_H-M   'P 1'
#
loop_
_entity.id
_entity.type
_entity.pdbx_description
1 polymer ?
#
loop_
_entity_poly.entity_id
_entity_poly.type
_entity_poly.pdbx_seq_one_letter_code
_entity_poly.pdbx_strand_id
1 'polypeptide(L)'
;MSDFVEFRGGQGLDTQLMQVGDDVCGFRPFPHKKRFTVMCTNTAVRLVSSGQYDNQIEFGYEPMLDLEPPINQPVSLVCPMNLQAGDQ
;
A
#
# COMPACT_ATOMS: atom_id res chain seq x y z
N MET A 1 -12.66 -18.02 -2.55
CA MET A 1 -12.09 -16.67 -2.45
C MET A 1 -10.60 -16.80 -2.65
N SER A 2 -9.96 -15.91 -3.42
CA SER A 2 -8.50 -15.96 -3.61
C SER A 2 -7.81 -15.32 -2.41
N ASP A 3 -6.60 -15.80 -2.11
CA ASP A 3 -5.68 -15.12 -1.19
C ASP A 3 -4.92 -14.05 -1.97
N PHE A 4 -4.74 -12.89 -1.36
CA PHE A 4 -4.04 -11.76 -1.98
C PHE A 4 -3.51 -10.79 -0.94
N VAL A 5 -2.56 -9.96 -1.38
CA VAL A 5 -2.02 -8.85 -0.61
C VAL A 5 -2.36 -7.55 -1.31
N GLU A 6 -2.79 -6.55 -0.56
CA GLU A 6 -2.99 -5.18 -1.03
C GLU A 6 -1.96 -4.24 -0.41
N PHE A 7 -1.43 -3.35 -1.23
CA PHE A 7 -0.69 -2.16 -0.81
C PHE A 7 -1.63 -0.96 -0.91
N ARG A 8 -1.88 -0.35 0.25
CA ARG A 8 -2.88 0.70 0.42
C ARG A 8 -2.24 1.98 0.93
N GLY A 9 -2.84 3.11 0.57
CA GLY A 9 -2.48 4.43 1.08
C GLY A 9 -3.73 5.20 1.47
N GLY A 10 -3.64 5.98 2.54
CA GLY A 10 -4.74 6.83 2.99
C GLY A 10 -4.39 7.66 4.21
N GLN A 11 -5.43 8.10 4.91
CA GLN A 11 -5.32 8.80 6.20
C GLN A 11 -5.86 7.90 7.31
N GLY A 12 -5.17 7.90 8.45
CA GLY A 12 -5.59 7.12 9.62
C GLY A 12 -5.23 5.64 9.51
N LEU A 13 -5.92 4.81 10.29
CA LEU A 13 -5.61 3.36 10.44
C LEU A 13 -6.70 2.43 9.90
N ASP A 14 -7.86 2.97 9.52
CA ASP A 14 -8.93 2.16 8.94
C ASP A 14 -8.59 1.81 7.49
N THR A 15 -8.07 0.60 7.29
CA THR A 15 -7.67 0.11 5.96
C THR A 15 -8.83 0.00 4.97
N GLN A 16 -10.09 -0.01 5.43
CA GLN A 16 -11.25 -0.02 4.54
C GLN A 16 -11.49 1.34 3.86
N LEU A 17 -11.04 2.42 4.51
CA LEU A 17 -11.13 3.79 3.98
C LEU A 17 -9.90 4.19 3.14
N MET A 18 -8.86 3.35 3.13
CA MET A 18 -7.66 3.58 2.33
C MET A 18 -7.86 3.16 0.87
N GLN A 19 -7.20 3.87 -0.04
CA GLN A 19 -7.18 3.53 -1.46
C GLN A 19 -6.21 2.38 -1.72
N VAL A 20 -6.61 1.43 -2.56
CA VAL A 20 -5.73 0.37 -3.07
C VAL A 20 -4.92 0.95 -4.22
N GLY A 21 -3.59 0.81 -4.19
CA GLY A 21 -2.77 1.19 -5.33
C GLY A 21 -2.01 0.04 -5.98
N ASP A 22 -1.81 -1.09 -5.30
CA ASP A 22 -1.40 -2.33 -5.95
C ASP A 22 -1.97 -3.54 -5.18
N ASP A 23 -2.25 -4.61 -5.90
CA ASP A 23 -2.62 -5.91 -5.33
C ASP A 23 -1.86 -7.05 -6.00
N VAL A 24 -1.52 -8.06 -5.22
CA VAL A 24 -0.76 -9.22 -5.67
C VAL A 24 -1.47 -10.49 -5.22
N CYS A 25 -1.76 -11.37 -6.17
CA CYS A 25 -2.38 -12.67 -5.92
C CYS A 25 -1.48 -13.82 -6.36
N GLY A 26 -1.68 -14.97 -5.72
CA GLY A 26 -0.96 -16.22 -5.98
C GLY A 26 0.44 -16.28 -5.37
N PHE A 27 1.13 -17.40 -5.59
CA PHE A 27 2.48 -17.62 -5.07
C PHE A 27 3.53 -16.86 -5.89
N ARG A 28 4.38 -16.09 -5.22
CA ARG A 28 5.49 -15.32 -5.82
C ARG A 28 6.76 -15.55 -4.99
N PRO A 29 7.60 -16.53 -5.37
CA PRO A 29 8.80 -16.87 -4.59
C PRO A 29 9.94 -15.84 -4.73
N PHE A 30 9.80 -14.87 -5.62
CA PHE A 30 10.79 -13.83 -5.87
C PHE A 30 10.19 -12.45 -5.65
N PRO A 31 10.97 -11.48 -5.14
CA PRO A 31 10.52 -10.10 -4.99
C PRO A 31 9.99 -9.54 -6.30
N HIS A 32 8.82 -8.92 -6.24
CA HIS A 32 8.25 -8.28 -7.40
C HIS A 32 9.15 -7.11 -7.84
N LYS A 33 9.48 -7.01 -9.13
CA LYS A 33 10.36 -5.94 -9.64
C LYS A 33 9.69 -4.56 -9.63
N LYS A 34 8.36 -4.52 -9.53
CA LYS A 34 7.59 -3.28 -9.52
C LYS A 34 7.75 -2.62 -8.16
N ARG A 35 8.28 -1.39 -8.16
CA ARG A 35 8.22 -0.49 -7.01
C ARG A 35 6.90 0.29 -7.08
N PHE A 36 6.33 0.55 -5.92
CA PHE A 36 5.05 1.23 -5.77
C PHE A 36 5.24 2.38 -4.79
N THR A 37 4.98 3.60 -5.27
CA THR A 37 5.22 4.84 -4.51
C THR A 37 3.91 5.35 -3.93
N VAL A 38 3.87 5.54 -2.60
CA VAL A 38 2.70 6.02 -1.85
C VAL A 38 3.00 7.38 -1.24
N MET A 39 2.30 8.41 -1.70
CA MET A 39 2.36 9.77 -1.14
C MET A 39 1.09 10.05 -0.34
N CYS A 40 0.86 9.22 0.68
CA CYS A 40 -0.24 9.33 1.63
C CYS A 40 0.35 9.42 3.04
N THR A 41 -0.42 9.93 4.01
CA THR A 41 0.03 10.03 5.41
C THR A 41 0.31 8.65 6.01
N ASN A 42 -0.49 7.65 5.64
CA ASN A 42 -0.36 6.28 6.10
C ASN A 42 -0.32 5.32 4.92
N THR A 43 0.55 4.33 5.03
CA THR A 43 0.63 3.18 4.12
C THR A 43 0.30 1.92 4.91
N ALA A 44 -0.49 1.03 4.33
CA ALA A 44 -0.83 -0.25 4.92
C ALA A 44 -0.58 -1.40 3.93
N VAL A 45 -0.05 -2.51 4.44
CA VAL A 45 0.04 -3.78 3.71
C VAL A 45 -1.01 -4.70 4.32
N ARG A 46 -1.97 -5.15 3.51
CA ARG A 46 -3.10 -5.97 3.97
C ARG A 46 -3.09 -7.33 3.28
N LEU A 47 -2.81 -8.38 4.04
CA LEU A 47 -2.97 -9.76 3.61
C LEU A 47 -4.42 -10.22 3.85
N VAL A 48 -5.11 -10.62 2.79
CA VAL A 48 -6.47 -11.19 2.84
C VAL A 48 -6.37 -12.68 2.54
N SER A 49 -6.70 -13.51 3.53
CA SER A 49 -6.62 -14.96 3.43
C SER A 49 -8.00 -15.61 3.39
N SER A 50 -8.15 -16.65 2.57
CA SER A 50 -9.29 -17.58 2.54
C SER A 50 -9.24 -18.60 3.69
N GLY A 51 -8.12 -18.70 4.40
CA GLY A 51 -7.89 -19.70 5.45
C GLY A 51 -7.50 -21.10 4.95
N GLN A 52 -7.30 -21.28 3.63
CA GLN A 52 -6.91 -22.58 3.08
C GLN A 52 -5.39 -22.83 3.07
N TYR A 53 -4.59 -21.77 3.23
CA TYR A 53 -3.14 -21.81 3.13
C TYR A 53 -2.52 -21.00 4.25
N ASP A 54 -1.30 -21.38 4.63
CA ASP A 54 -0.46 -20.55 5.48
C ASP A 54 0.23 -19.49 4.61
N ASN A 55 -0.09 -18.22 4.86
CA ASN A 55 0.28 -17.13 3.98
C ASN A 55 1.45 -16.34 4.58
N GLN A 56 2.54 -16.26 3.82
CA GLN A 56 3.70 -15.44 4.17
C GLN A 56 3.93 -14.38 3.10
N ILE A 57 4.25 -13.17 3.56
CA ILE A 57 4.70 -12.08 2.70
C ILE A 57 6.03 -11.53 3.22
N GLU A 58 6.93 -11.26 2.29
CA GLU A 58 8.13 -10.46 2.50
C GLU A 58 8.12 -9.29 1.51
N PHE A 59 8.36 -8.08 2.00
CA PHE A 59 8.44 -6.88 1.19
C PHE A 59 9.49 -5.92 1.74
N GLY A 60 10.15 -5.18 0.84
CA GLY A 60 11.03 -4.08 1.19
C GLY A 60 10.29 -2.75 1.09
N TYR A 61 10.66 -1.79 1.94
CA TYR A 61 10.17 -0.42 1.85
C TYR A 61 11.32 0.56 2.11
N GLU A 62 11.21 1.73 1.51
CA GLU A 62 12.12 2.85 1.71
C GLU A 62 11.24 4.07 2.07
N PRO A 63 11.45 4.72 3.22
CA PRO A 63 10.74 5.95 3.54
C PRO A 63 11.04 7.03 2.50
N MET A 64 10.00 7.74 2.04
CA MET A 64 10.19 8.96 1.28
C MET A 64 10.58 10.08 2.25
N LEU A 65 11.85 10.48 2.23
CA LEU A 65 12.36 11.59 3.04
C LEU A 65 11.98 12.94 2.44
N ASP A 66 11.86 13.00 1.11
CA ASP A 66 11.47 14.18 0.35
C ASP A 66 10.08 13.99 -0.27
N LEU A 67 9.37 15.10 -0.46
CA LEU A 67 8.07 15.13 -1.16
C LEU A 67 8.23 14.99 -2.68
N GLU A 68 9.45 14.85 -3.19
CA GLU A 68 9.71 14.58 -4.60
C GLU A 68 9.87 13.07 -4.81
N PRO A 69 9.07 12.45 -5.70
CA PRO A 69 9.31 11.07 -6.07
C PRO A 69 10.69 10.94 -6.76
N PRO A 70 11.33 9.76 -6.68
CA PRO A 70 12.57 9.53 -7.41
C PRO A 70 12.39 9.89 -8.90
N ILE A 71 13.35 10.61 -9.48
CA ILE A 71 13.28 11.19 -10.84
C ILE A 71 12.87 10.18 -11.93
N ASN A 72 13.07 8.88 -11.69
CA ASN A 72 12.75 7.80 -12.62
C ASN A 72 11.57 6.92 -12.19
N GLN A 73 10.75 7.32 -11.21
CA GLN A 73 9.59 6.55 -10.73
C GLN A 73 8.36 7.45 -10.56
N PRO A 74 7.33 7.32 -11.41
CA PRO A 74 6.10 8.06 -11.24
C PRO A 74 5.40 7.63 -9.93
N VAL A 75 4.75 8.59 -9.27
CA VAL A 75 3.94 8.31 -8.08
C VAL A 75 2.80 7.39 -8.47
N SER A 76 2.61 6.31 -7.70
CA SER A 76 1.58 5.33 -7.98
C SER A 76 0.27 5.65 -7.26
N LEU A 77 0.35 6.17 -6.03
CA LEU A 77 -0.81 6.55 -5.25
C LEU A 77 -0.56 7.89 -4.55
N VAL A 78 -1.43 8.86 -4.83
CA VAL A 78 -1.47 10.17 -4.16
C VAL A 78 -2.79 10.26 -3.42
N CYS A 79 -2.74 10.39 -2.09
CA CYS A 79 -3.94 10.65 -1.32
C CYS A 79 -4.02 12.16 -1.05
N PRO A 80 -5.09 12.85 -1.42
CA PRO A 80 -5.26 14.24 -1.03
C PRO A 80 -5.15 14.34 0.49
N MET A 81 -4.34 15.28 0.97
CA MET A 81 -4.37 15.69 2.36
C MET A 81 -5.71 16.40 2.57
N ASN A 82 -6.77 15.66 2.87
CA ASN A 82 -7.95 16.29 3.43
C ASN A 82 -7.51 16.83 4.79
N LEU A 83 -7.33 18.16 4.87
CA LEU A 83 -7.50 18.90 6.12
C LEU A 83 -8.84 18.42 6.67
N GLN A 84 -8.81 17.65 7.76
CA GLN A 84 -10.05 17.25 8.42
C GLN A 84 -10.83 18.53 8.75
N ALA A 85 -11.92 18.75 8.03
CA ALA A 85 -12.98 19.60 8.49
C ALA A 85 -13.58 18.91 9.73
N GLY A 86 -13.42 19.54 10.90
CA GLY A 86 -14.22 19.24 12.08
C GLY A 86 -13.43 18.95 13.36
N ASP A 87 -12.77 19.95 13.92
CA ASP A 87 -12.80 20.18 15.37
C ASP A 87 -13.72 21.38 15.61
N GLN A 88 -15.05 21.13 15.66
CA GLN A 88 -16.07 21.95 16.33
C GLN A 88 -17.23 21.04 16.74
#